data_AF-A0A2H5B914-F1
#
_entry.id   AF-A0A2H5B914-F1
#
_cell.length_a   1.000
_cell.length_b   1.000
_cell.length_c   1.000
_cell.angle_alpha   90.00
_cell.angle_beta   90.00
_cell.angle_gamma   90.00
#
_symmetry.space_group_name_H-M   'P 1'
#
loop_
_entity.id
_entity.type
_entity.pdbx_description
1 polymer ?
#
loop_
_entity_poly.entity_id
_entity_poly.type
_entity_poly.pdbx_seq_one_letter_code
_entity_poly.pdbx_strand_id
1 'polypeptide(L)'
;MPATTSDGITYATSREEAEQLLLAFCERIQFDRAWITDAVWSTTLDVACSKKTGLDSAEKAIVADKNEKTAKAAKEARKLKISAKRDEILAEIEAFDNTDLQFDEDAVQLFRQATNQYIGGGQLNFTYGTDLTAADYASVRKSWTEIGKIAAELAPNLFFNLTSLKPEDKEAKGKGQVGDTLDTRKVQGNLFIGVVSMKFNIHVNIK
;
A
#
# COMPACT_ATOMS: atom_id res chain seq x y z
N MET A 1 11.89 -32.08 25.68
CA MET A 1 10.80 -33.07 25.89
C MET A 1 9.76 -32.85 24.79
N PRO A 2 8.93 -33.85 24.42
CA PRO A 2 7.98 -33.65 23.33
C PRO A 2 6.71 -32.94 23.83
N ALA A 3 6.24 -31.97 23.04
CA ALA A 3 4.98 -31.27 23.27
C ALA A 3 3.80 -32.26 23.39
N THR A 4 2.79 -31.89 24.17
CA THR A 4 1.63 -32.75 24.47
C THR A 4 0.42 -32.34 23.65
N THR A 5 -0.41 -33.30 23.24
CA THR A 5 -1.64 -33.05 22.47
C THR A 5 -2.88 -33.21 23.36
N SER A 6 -3.78 -32.21 23.37
CA SER A 6 -5.13 -32.29 23.97
C SER A 6 -6.13 -31.83 22.93
N ASP A 7 -7.16 -32.63 22.64
CA ASP A 7 -8.19 -32.31 21.63
C ASP A 7 -7.62 -31.89 20.25
N GLY A 8 -6.50 -32.49 19.85
CA GLY A 8 -5.81 -32.17 18.59
C GLY A 8 -4.94 -30.90 18.64
N ILE A 9 -4.85 -30.23 19.79
CA ILE A 9 -4.04 -29.03 20.00
C ILE A 9 -2.72 -29.43 20.67
N THR A 10 -1.60 -29.13 20.01
CA THR A 10 -0.26 -29.33 20.56
C THR A 10 0.14 -28.12 21.41
N TYR A 11 0.47 -28.33 22.67
CA TYR A 11 0.86 -27.27 23.61
C TYR A 11 2.11 -27.65 24.40
N ALA A 12 2.85 -26.64 24.85
CA ALA A 12 3.99 -26.82 25.74
C ALA A 12 3.51 -27.02 27.18
N THR A 13 4.15 -27.93 27.91
CA THR A 13 3.78 -28.28 29.29
C THR A 13 4.35 -27.31 30.32
N SER A 14 5.35 -26.50 29.95
CA SER A 14 5.88 -25.42 30.77
C SER A 14 6.33 -24.23 29.89
N ARG A 15 6.55 -23.07 30.52
CA ARG A 15 7.08 -21.89 29.81
C ARG A 15 8.48 -22.13 29.26
N GLU A 16 9.31 -22.87 29.98
CA GLU A 16 10.68 -23.21 29.56
C GLU A 16 10.66 -24.10 28.32
N GLU A 17 9.73 -25.08 28.26
CA GLU A 17 9.52 -25.89 27.07
C GLU A 17 8.98 -25.05 25.91
N ALA A 18 8.01 -24.17 26.17
CA ALA A 18 7.49 -23.24 25.17
C ALA A 18 8.60 -22.36 24.59
N GLU A 19 9.48 -21.84 25.44
CA GLU A 19 10.58 -20.98 25.04
C GLU A 19 11.57 -21.72 24.15
N GLN A 20 11.98 -22.93 24.51
CA GLN A 20 12.88 -23.74 23.67
C GLN A 20 12.26 -24.04 22.30
N LEU A 21 10.99 -24.45 22.26
CA LEU A 21 10.30 -24.79 21.02
C LEU A 21 10.11 -23.57 20.12
N LEU A 22 9.71 -22.43 20.69
CA LEU A 22 9.49 -21.20 19.92
C LEU A 22 10.82 -20.55 19.49
N LEU A 23 11.91 -20.66 20.26
CA LEU A 23 13.24 -20.21 19.81
C LEU A 23 13.75 -21.05 18.64
N ALA A 24 13.58 -22.37 18.69
CA ALA A 24 13.91 -23.26 17.57
C ALA A 24 13.04 -22.94 16.34
N PHE A 25 11.76 -22.62 16.54
CA PHE A 25 10.88 -22.14 15.48
C PHE A 25 11.39 -20.84 14.86
N CYS A 26 11.73 -19.84 15.69
CA CYS A 26 12.31 -18.57 15.28
C CYS A 26 13.57 -18.77 14.42
N GLU A 27 14.50 -19.63 14.84
CA GLU A 27 15.70 -19.97 14.06
C GLU A 27 15.34 -20.59 12.70
N ARG A 28 14.41 -21.55 12.67
CA ARG A 28 13.94 -22.20 11.43
C ARG A 28 13.37 -21.21 10.43
N ILE A 29 12.63 -20.21 10.90
CA ILE A 29 12.08 -19.16 10.03
C ILE A 29 13.02 -17.96 9.87
N GLN A 30 14.26 -18.01 10.38
CA GLN A 30 15.21 -16.90 10.35
C GLN A 30 14.63 -15.60 10.93
N PHE A 31 13.93 -15.71 12.05
CA PHE A 31 13.38 -14.60 12.80
C PHE A 31 14.15 -14.43 14.11
N ASP A 32 14.70 -13.24 14.33
CA ASP A 32 15.44 -12.96 15.55
C ASP A 32 14.48 -12.60 16.68
N ARG A 33 14.56 -13.34 17.81
CA ARG A 33 13.77 -13.09 19.00
C ARG A 33 13.88 -11.65 19.50
N ALA A 34 15.03 -10.99 19.34
CA ALA A 34 15.22 -9.59 19.73
C ALA A 34 14.31 -8.61 18.98
N TRP A 35 13.59 -9.09 17.95
CA TRP A 35 12.65 -8.28 17.18
C TRP A 35 11.26 -8.16 17.82
N ILE A 36 10.98 -8.97 18.84
CA ILE A 36 9.75 -8.91 19.64
C ILE A 36 10.09 -8.31 21.01
N THR A 37 9.18 -7.54 21.62
CA THR A 37 9.37 -7.05 22.99
C THR A 37 9.18 -8.18 24.01
N ASP A 38 9.75 -8.05 25.20
CA ASP A 38 9.59 -9.09 26.23
C ASP A 38 8.13 -9.29 26.66
N ALA A 39 7.33 -8.23 26.64
CA ALA A 39 5.90 -8.32 26.93
C ALA A 39 5.14 -9.16 25.88
N VAL A 40 5.41 -8.93 24.59
CA VAL A 40 4.78 -9.70 23.51
C VAL A 40 5.26 -11.15 23.54
N TRP A 41 6.55 -11.38 23.74
CA TRP A 41 7.09 -12.74 23.86
C TRP A 41 6.51 -13.50 25.04
N SER A 42 6.43 -12.87 26.21
CA SER A 42 5.83 -13.47 27.40
C SER A 42 4.39 -13.92 27.13
N THR A 43 3.62 -13.09 26.40
CA THR A 43 2.27 -13.42 25.97
C THR A 43 2.26 -14.60 24.98
N THR A 44 3.20 -14.63 24.02
CA THR A 44 3.35 -15.74 23.07
C THR A 44 3.68 -17.06 23.77
N LEU A 45 4.49 -17.03 24.84
CA LEU A 45 4.75 -18.19 25.69
C LEU A 45 3.48 -18.67 26.41
N ASP A 46 2.67 -17.75 26.95
CA ASP A 46 1.38 -18.11 27.56
C ASP A 46 0.43 -18.76 26.56
N VAL A 47 0.39 -18.26 25.32
CA VAL A 47 -0.40 -18.84 24.22
C VAL A 47 0.08 -20.26 23.87
N ALA A 48 1.41 -20.47 23.84
CA ALA A 48 2.01 -21.78 23.55
C ALA A 48 1.72 -22.83 24.64
N CYS A 49 1.63 -22.40 25.90
CA CYS A 49 1.29 -23.27 27.04
C CYS A 49 -0.22 -23.54 27.16
N SER A 50 -1.06 -22.76 26.47
CA SER A 50 -2.51 -22.86 26.58
C SER A 50 -3.06 -24.06 25.80
N LYS A 51 -3.82 -24.91 26.50
CA LYS A 51 -4.55 -26.05 25.88
C LYS A 51 -5.63 -25.64 24.88
N LYS A 52 -6.00 -24.35 24.83
CA LYS A 52 -7.03 -23.83 23.90
C LYS A 52 -6.44 -23.35 22.57
N THR A 53 -5.16 -22.97 22.55
CA THR A 53 -4.52 -22.28 21.42
C THR A 53 -3.25 -23.00 20.98
N GLY A 54 -2.40 -23.37 21.94
CA GLY A 54 -1.19 -24.16 21.74
C GLY A 54 -0.10 -23.48 20.94
N LEU A 55 0.89 -24.27 20.57
CA LEU A 55 2.09 -23.88 19.82
C LEU A 55 1.75 -23.33 18.45
N ASP A 56 0.82 -23.93 17.71
CA ASP A 56 0.43 -23.45 16.36
C ASP A 56 -0.04 -21.99 16.36
N SER A 57 -0.77 -21.58 17.40
CA SER A 57 -1.25 -20.19 17.53
C SER A 57 -0.10 -19.23 17.86
N ALA A 58 0.82 -19.66 18.73
CA ALA A 58 2.02 -18.91 19.06
C ALA A 58 2.96 -18.76 17.85
N GLU A 59 3.17 -19.83 17.08
CA GLU A 59 3.93 -19.82 15.83
C GLU A 59 3.30 -18.88 14.80
N LYS A 60 1.97 -18.90 14.65
CA LYS A 60 1.25 -17.95 13.78
C LYS A 60 1.45 -16.49 14.20
N ALA A 61 1.47 -16.21 15.50
CA ALA A 61 1.74 -14.86 16.00
C ALA A 61 3.17 -14.41 15.63
N ILE A 62 4.17 -15.28 15.82
CA ILE A 62 5.57 -15.00 15.41
C ILE A 62 5.68 -14.75 13.90
N VAL A 63 4.98 -15.55 13.08
CA VAL A 63 4.93 -15.35 11.63
C VAL A 63 4.27 -14.00 11.27
N ALA A 64 3.22 -13.60 11.97
CA ALA A 64 2.58 -12.30 11.78
C ALA A 64 3.54 -11.15 12.12
N ASP A 65 4.24 -11.22 13.25
CA ASP A 65 5.24 -10.22 13.65
C ASP A 65 6.39 -10.12 12.63
N LYS A 66 6.88 -11.27 12.13
CA LYS A 66 7.87 -11.31 11.05
C LYS A 66 7.37 -10.59 9.80
N ASN A 67 6.17 -10.94 9.35
CA ASN A 67 5.58 -10.36 8.15
C ASN A 67 5.38 -8.85 8.29
N GLU A 68 4.90 -8.39 9.46
CA GLU A 68 4.76 -6.96 9.74
C GLU A 68 6.11 -6.24 9.68
N LYS A 69 7.15 -6.81 10.30
CA LYS A 69 8.48 -6.21 10.30
C LYS A 69 9.08 -6.15 8.88
N THR A 70 8.95 -7.22 8.10
CA THR A 70 9.36 -7.22 6.69
C THR A 70 8.57 -6.21 5.87
N ALA A 71 7.26 -6.10 6.07
CA ALA A 71 6.41 -5.12 5.39
C ALA A 71 6.81 -3.68 5.75
N LYS A 72 7.11 -3.40 7.03
CA LYS A 72 7.60 -2.10 7.50
C LYS A 72 8.95 -1.76 6.88
N ALA A 73 9.90 -2.69 6.87
CA ALA A 73 11.20 -2.49 6.23
C ALA A 73 11.06 -2.21 4.72
N ALA A 74 10.21 -2.96 4.02
CA ALA A 74 9.91 -2.74 2.61
C ALA A 74 9.28 -1.36 2.37
N LYS A 75 8.33 -0.94 3.22
CA LYS A 75 7.71 0.39 3.17
C LYS A 75 8.74 1.50 3.32
N GLU A 76 9.62 1.41 4.31
CA GLU A 76 10.68 2.41 4.52
C GLU A 76 11.68 2.42 3.34
N ALA A 77 12.07 1.26 2.80
CA ALA A 77 12.93 1.21 1.62
C ALA A 77 12.29 1.89 0.40
N ARG A 78 10.99 1.65 0.15
CA ARG A 78 10.24 2.34 -0.93
C ARG A 78 10.14 3.84 -0.68
N LYS A 79 9.89 4.26 0.57
CA LYS A 79 9.83 5.67 0.97
C LYS A 79 11.17 6.37 0.69
N LEU A 80 12.28 5.80 1.16
CA LEU A 80 13.62 6.35 0.91
C LEU A 80 13.94 6.45 -0.58
N LYS A 81 13.48 5.50 -1.39
CA LYS A 81 13.74 5.47 -2.83
C LYS A 81 13.12 6.65 -3.60
N ILE A 82 11.95 7.15 -3.17
CA ILE A 82 11.21 8.16 -3.96
C ILE A 82 10.99 9.49 -3.24
N SER A 83 11.13 9.58 -1.91
CA SER A 83 10.66 10.76 -1.15
C SER A 83 11.38 12.05 -1.53
N ALA A 84 12.71 12.03 -1.69
CA ALA A 84 13.45 13.25 -2.07
C ALA A 84 12.96 13.82 -3.41
N LYS A 85 12.87 12.98 -4.45
CA LYS A 85 12.39 13.41 -5.77
C LYS A 85 10.89 13.72 -5.81
N ARG A 86 10.08 13.00 -5.03
CA ARG A 86 8.68 13.36 -4.84
C ARG A 86 8.55 14.76 -4.26
N ASP A 87 9.32 15.07 -3.23
CA ASP A 87 9.26 16.35 -2.51
C ASP A 87 9.80 17.50 -3.36
N GLU A 88 10.85 17.27 -4.15
CA GLU A 88 11.33 18.22 -5.17
C GLU A 88 10.25 18.53 -6.22
N ILE A 89 9.57 17.51 -6.77
CA ILE A 89 8.47 17.70 -7.73
C ILE A 89 7.33 18.50 -7.10
N LEU A 90 6.97 18.20 -5.86
CA LEU A 90 5.90 18.90 -5.15
C LEU A 90 6.26 20.37 -4.85
N ALA A 91 7.53 20.63 -4.52
CA ALA A 91 8.03 21.99 -4.33
C ALA A 91 8.01 22.78 -5.64
N GLU A 92 8.36 22.15 -6.76
CA GLU A 92 8.30 22.79 -8.09
C GLU A 92 6.85 23.12 -8.50
N ILE A 93 5.90 22.25 -8.18
CA ILE A 93 4.46 22.51 -8.37
C ILE A 93 4.00 23.70 -7.52
N GLU A 94 4.45 23.79 -6.26
CA GLU A 94 4.08 24.88 -5.34
C GLU A 94 4.71 26.22 -5.74
N ALA A 95 5.95 26.19 -6.22
CA ALA A 95 6.67 27.36 -6.73
C ALA A 95 6.25 27.76 -8.15
N PHE A 96 5.37 26.99 -8.79
CA PHE A 96 4.94 27.23 -10.16
C PHE A 96 4.10 28.50 -10.25
N ASP A 97 4.74 29.59 -10.63
CA ASP A 97 4.09 30.87 -10.89
C ASP A 97 3.89 31.04 -12.41
N ASN A 98 2.66 30.84 -12.86
CA ASN A 98 2.26 31.08 -14.24
C ASN A 98 0.87 31.74 -14.26
N THR A 99 0.78 32.90 -14.89
CA THR A 99 -0.46 33.68 -15.00
C THR A 99 -1.55 32.96 -15.78
N ASP A 100 -1.18 32.01 -16.64
CA ASP A 100 -2.09 31.32 -17.56
C ASP A 100 -2.46 29.91 -17.10
N LEU A 101 -1.79 29.39 -16.07
CA LEU A 101 -2.03 28.04 -15.56
C LEU A 101 -1.73 27.92 -14.06
N GLN A 102 -2.76 27.62 -13.29
CA GLN A 102 -2.63 27.15 -11.91
C GLN A 102 -2.78 25.62 -11.87
N PHE A 103 -2.05 24.97 -10.96
CA PHE A 103 -2.21 23.54 -10.73
C PHE A 103 -3.52 23.25 -10.00
N ASP A 104 -4.28 22.31 -10.56
CA ASP A 104 -5.46 21.76 -9.92
C ASP A 104 -5.07 20.92 -8.70
N GLU A 105 -5.62 21.25 -7.53
CA GLU A 105 -5.31 20.59 -6.26
C GLU A 105 -5.61 19.09 -6.29
N ASP A 106 -6.66 18.65 -7.00
CA ASP A 106 -6.99 17.24 -7.13
C ASP A 106 -5.90 16.49 -7.90
N ALA A 107 -5.29 17.11 -8.91
CA ALA A 107 -4.16 16.51 -9.64
C ALA A 107 -2.93 16.31 -8.73
N VAL A 108 -2.64 17.30 -7.88
CA VAL A 108 -1.54 17.20 -6.89
C VAL A 108 -1.85 16.13 -5.85
N GLN A 109 -3.09 16.07 -5.36
CA GLN A 109 -3.55 15.03 -4.44
C GLN A 109 -3.43 13.63 -5.05
N LEU A 110 -3.84 13.46 -6.30
CA LEU A 110 -3.73 12.20 -7.05
C LEU A 110 -2.27 11.75 -7.19
N PHE A 111 -1.34 12.68 -7.41
CA PHE A 111 0.09 12.37 -7.45
C PHE A 111 0.59 11.89 -6.07
N ARG A 112 0.23 12.60 -5.00
CA ARG A 112 0.52 12.19 -3.62
C ARG A 112 -0.07 10.80 -3.31
N GLN A 113 -1.32 10.55 -3.72
CA GLN A 113 -1.97 9.26 -3.51
C GLN A 113 -1.22 8.13 -4.23
N ALA A 114 -0.86 8.29 -5.51
CA ALA A 114 -0.11 7.27 -6.24
C ALA A 114 1.26 6.97 -5.61
N THR A 115 1.99 8.00 -5.18
CA THR A 115 3.28 7.81 -4.49
C THR A 115 3.11 7.11 -3.13
N ASN A 116 2.04 7.41 -2.40
CA ASN A 116 1.70 6.73 -1.15
C ASN A 116 1.27 5.27 -1.38
N GLN A 117 0.54 4.97 -2.46
CA GLN A 117 0.19 3.60 -2.84
C GLN A 117 1.44 2.78 -3.15
N TYR A 118 2.41 3.34 -3.87
CA TYR A 118 3.72 2.70 -4.08
C TYR A 118 4.44 2.42 -2.75
N ILE A 119 4.55 3.43 -1.86
CA ILE A 119 5.21 3.27 -0.56
C ILE A 119 4.52 2.19 0.27
N GLY A 120 3.19 2.26 0.38
CA GLY A 120 2.37 1.30 1.12
C GLY A 120 2.31 -0.10 0.50
N GLY A 121 2.66 -0.26 -0.77
CA GLY A 121 2.46 -1.52 -1.50
C GLY A 121 0.97 -1.82 -1.73
N GLY A 122 0.18 -0.76 -1.93
CA GLY A 122 -1.26 -0.88 -2.14
C GLY A 122 -1.63 -1.24 -3.58
N GLN A 123 -2.89 -1.03 -3.92
CA GLN A 123 -3.45 -1.49 -5.19
C GLN A 123 -2.97 -0.66 -6.37
N LEU A 124 -2.65 -1.33 -7.48
CA LEU A 124 -2.25 -0.68 -8.73
C LEU A 124 -3.43 -0.01 -9.45
N ASN A 125 -4.65 -0.50 -9.23
CA ASN A 125 -5.87 0.13 -9.71
C ASN A 125 -6.63 0.63 -8.48
N PHE A 126 -6.94 1.92 -8.43
CA PHE A 126 -7.69 2.50 -7.32
C PHE A 126 -8.55 3.66 -7.80
N THR A 127 -9.58 3.98 -7.02
CA THR A 127 -10.54 5.04 -7.34
C THR A 127 -10.22 6.28 -6.53
N TYR A 128 -10.30 7.44 -7.17
CA TYR A 128 -10.26 8.73 -6.51
C TYR A 128 -11.58 8.93 -5.76
N GLY A 129 -11.49 9.23 -4.46
CA GLY A 129 -12.67 9.29 -3.59
C GLY A 129 -13.62 10.46 -3.89
N THR A 130 -13.21 11.43 -4.71
CA THR A 130 -14.01 12.62 -5.04
C THR A 130 -14.58 12.50 -6.45
N ASP A 131 -15.89 12.68 -6.58
CA ASP A 131 -16.57 12.79 -7.88
C ASP A 131 -16.38 14.20 -8.46
N LEU A 132 -15.80 14.27 -9.66
CA LEU A 132 -15.47 15.51 -10.36
C LEU A 132 -16.52 15.83 -11.43
N THR A 133 -16.71 17.11 -11.75
CA THR A 133 -17.43 17.44 -12.99
C THR A 133 -16.52 17.17 -14.20
N ALA A 134 -17.12 17.12 -15.40
CA ALA A 134 -16.33 16.99 -16.63
C ALA A 134 -15.33 18.16 -16.84
N ALA A 135 -15.66 19.36 -16.34
CA ALA A 135 -14.81 20.54 -16.41
C ALA A 135 -13.62 20.42 -15.44
N ASP A 136 -13.89 20.05 -14.19
CA ASP A 136 -12.84 19.84 -13.17
C ASP A 136 -11.89 18.73 -13.62
N TYR A 137 -12.42 17.62 -14.15
CA TYR A 137 -11.57 16.56 -14.66
C TYR A 137 -10.72 17.01 -15.87
N ALA A 138 -11.23 17.90 -16.71
CA ALA A 138 -10.41 18.48 -17.79
C ALA A 138 -9.27 19.36 -17.23
N SER A 139 -9.50 20.10 -16.15
CA SER A 139 -8.49 20.84 -15.40
C SER A 139 -7.44 19.90 -14.80
N VAL A 140 -7.88 18.88 -14.05
CA VAL A 140 -7.03 17.82 -13.50
C VAL A 140 -6.14 17.19 -14.58
N ARG A 141 -6.68 16.88 -15.77
CA ARG A 141 -5.89 16.30 -16.86
C ARG A 141 -4.79 17.23 -17.39
N LYS A 142 -5.05 18.54 -17.45
CA LYS A 142 -4.05 19.53 -17.85
C LYS A 142 -2.94 19.58 -16.81
N SER A 143 -3.30 19.77 -15.53
CA SER A 143 -2.34 19.77 -14.42
C SER A 143 -1.56 18.46 -14.35
N TRP A 144 -2.20 17.30 -14.51
CA TRP A 144 -1.55 16.00 -14.56
C TRP A 144 -0.48 15.89 -15.65
N THR A 145 -0.75 16.50 -16.82
CA THR A 145 0.20 16.53 -17.94
C THR A 145 1.41 17.39 -17.57
N GLU A 146 1.21 18.55 -16.94
CA GLU A 146 2.32 19.40 -16.50
C GLU A 146 3.13 18.78 -15.35
N ILE A 147 2.48 18.14 -14.37
CA ILE A 147 3.18 17.32 -13.36
C ILE A 147 4.05 16.27 -14.06
N GLY A 148 3.53 15.66 -15.14
CA GLY A 148 4.27 14.72 -15.97
C GLY A 148 5.54 15.29 -16.59
N LYS A 149 5.51 16.55 -17.04
CA LYS A 149 6.69 17.22 -17.59
C LYS A 149 7.73 17.50 -16.50
N ILE A 150 7.30 18.07 -15.37
CA ILE A 150 8.17 18.31 -14.21
C ILE A 150 8.82 17.00 -13.75
N ALA A 151 8.04 15.93 -13.63
CA ALA A 151 8.52 14.61 -13.23
C ALA A 151 9.52 14.02 -14.24
N ALA A 152 9.28 14.19 -15.55
CA ALA A 152 10.19 13.73 -16.60
C ALA A 152 11.52 14.50 -16.60
N GLU A 153 11.52 15.76 -16.18
CA GLU A 153 12.74 16.56 -16.03
C GLU A 153 13.52 16.18 -14.76
N LEU A 154 12.84 16.16 -13.61
CA LEU A 154 13.50 15.99 -12.31
C LEU A 154 13.87 14.54 -11.98
N ALA A 155 13.07 13.57 -12.46
CA ALA A 155 13.18 12.18 -12.04
C ALA A 155 12.61 11.17 -13.06
N PRO A 156 13.08 11.16 -14.32
CA PRO A 156 12.51 10.36 -15.42
C PRO A 156 12.54 8.84 -15.17
N ASN A 157 13.47 8.37 -14.33
CA ASN A 157 13.61 6.94 -13.99
C ASN A 157 12.78 6.52 -12.76
N LEU A 158 12.22 7.49 -12.02
CA LEU A 158 11.38 7.23 -10.85
C LEU A 158 9.91 7.50 -11.13
N PHE A 159 9.60 8.52 -11.92
CA PHE A 159 8.24 8.91 -12.28
C PHE A 159 8.14 9.01 -13.79
N PHE A 160 7.25 8.23 -14.39
CA PHE A 160 7.16 8.10 -15.84
C PHE A 160 5.72 7.85 -16.29
N ASN A 161 5.42 8.04 -17.57
CA ASN A 161 4.08 7.76 -18.15
C ASN A 161 2.90 8.44 -17.43
N LEU A 162 3.08 9.67 -16.94
CA LEU A 162 1.97 10.49 -16.44
C LEU A 162 1.07 10.86 -17.62
N THR A 163 -0.01 10.10 -17.79
CA THR A 163 -0.91 10.22 -18.93
C THR A 163 -2.36 10.15 -18.47
N SER A 164 -3.30 10.62 -19.29
CA SER A 164 -4.71 10.64 -18.94
C SER A 164 -5.61 10.29 -20.12
N LEU A 165 -6.74 9.66 -19.84
CA LEU A 165 -7.79 9.41 -20.82
C LEU A 165 -8.92 10.42 -20.67
N LYS A 166 -9.66 10.66 -21.75
CA LYS A 166 -10.93 11.40 -21.66
C LYS A 166 -11.94 10.57 -20.86
N PRO A 167 -12.95 11.21 -20.24
CA PRO A 167 -14.07 10.51 -19.64
C PRO A 167 -14.68 9.50 -20.63
N GLU A 168 -14.95 8.31 -20.14
CA GLU A 168 -15.62 7.26 -20.89
C GLU A 168 -16.91 6.88 -20.16
N ASP A 169 -18.02 6.89 -20.90
CA ASP A 169 -19.28 6.31 -20.44
C ASP A 169 -19.15 4.78 -20.46
N LYS A 170 -18.92 4.20 -19.27
CA LYS A 170 -18.74 2.76 -19.08
C LYS A 170 -20.09 2.04 -19.11
N GLU A 171 -21.16 2.73 -18.73
CA GLU A 171 -22.54 2.24 -18.77
C GLU A 171 -22.99 2.02 -20.22
N ALA A 172 -22.83 3.03 -21.08
CA ALA A 172 -23.15 2.94 -22.50
C ALA A 172 -22.32 1.88 -23.26
N LYS A 173 -21.15 1.52 -22.75
CA LYS A 173 -20.28 0.48 -23.34
C LYS A 173 -20.53 -0.93 -22.79
N GLY A 174 -21.56 -1.13 -21.97
CA GLY A 174 -21.89 -2.43 -21.37
C GLY A 174 -20.84 -2.93 -20.38
N LYS A 175 -19.97 -2.04 -19.88
CA LYS A 175 -18.91 -2.33 -18.89
C LYS A 175 -19.25 -1.79 -17.51
N GLY A 176 -20.47 -1.30 -17.32
CA GLY A 176 -20.96 -0.70 -16.07
C GLY A 176 -21.12 -1.67 -14.90
N GLN A 177 -21.11 -2.99 -15.16
CA GLN A 177 -21.29 -4.02 -14.12
C GLN A 177 -20.24 -5.13 -14.23
N VAL A 178 -19.18 -5.05 -13.42
CA VAL A 178 -18.32 -6.21 -13.10
C VAL A 178 -17.84 -6.08 -11.64
N GLY A 179 -18.39 -6.92 -10.76
CA GLY A 179 -17.99 -7.08 -9.34
C GLY A 179 -18.84 -6.31 -8.31
N ASP A 180 -19.00 -6.89 -7.12
CA ASP A 180 -19.94 -6.63 -6.00
C ASP A 180 -20.04 -5.21 -5.39
N THR A 181 -19.62 -4.16 -6.08
CA THR A 181 -19.84 -2.77 -5.65
C THR A 181 -20.87 -2.11 -6.56
N LEU A 182 -22.11 -2.04 -6.08
CA LEU A 182 -23.30 -1.42 -6.67
C LEU A 182 -23.22 0.11 -6.87
N ASP A 183 -22.03 0.70 -6.96
CA ASP A 183 -21.89 2.06 -7.50
C ASP A 183 -21.82 1.95 -9.02
N THR A 184 -22.93 2.23 -9.68
CA THR A 184 -23.05 2.36 -11.15
C THR A 184 -21.84 3.11 -11.70
N ARG A 185 -20.93 2.41 -12.39
CA ARG A 185 -19.82 3.05 -13.12
C ARG A 185 -20.43 3.73 -14.34
N LYS A 186 -20.92 4.98 -14.16
CA LYS A 186 -21.51 5.80 -15.23
C LYS A 186 -20.40 6.31 -16.14
N VAL A 187 -19.84 7.47 -15.80
CA VAL A 187 -18.76 8.11 -16.55
C VAL A 187 -17.50 8.13 -15.68
N GLN A 188 -16.40 7.58 -16.20
CA GLN A 188 -15.11 7.56 -15.50
C GLN A 188 -13.98 8.07 -16.39
N GLY A 189 -13.14 8.91 -15.82
CA GLY A 189 -11.81 9.22 -16.33
C GLY A 189 -10.75 8.28 -15.76
N ASN A 190 -9.62 8.15 -16.44
CA ASN A 190 -8.46 7.43 -15.93
C ASN A 190 -7.20 8.31 -16.00
N LEU A 191 -6.41 8.30 -14.93
CA LEU A 191 -5.07 8.84 -14.90
C LEU A 191 -4.07 7.70 -14.69
N PHE A 192 -2.92 7.77 -15.35
CA PHE A 192 -1.87 6.79 -15.22
C PHE A 192 -0.59 7.44 -14.73
N ILE A 193 0.19 6.68 -13.96
CA ILE A 193 1.56 7.05 -13.55
C ILE A 193 2.38 5.79 -13.31
N GLY A 194 3.60 5.80 -13.80
CA GLY A 194 4.66 4.87 -13.44
C GLY A 194 5.43 5.41 -12.25
N VAL A 195 5.60 4.58 -11.21
CA VAL A 195 6.47 4.85 -10.07
C VAL A 195 7.50 3.72 -9.97
N VAL A 196 8.76 4.04 -10.24
CA VAL A 196 9.90 3.12 -10.34
C VAL A 196 9.69 2.04 -11.40
N SER A 197 9.06 0.92 -11.05
CA SER A 197 8.77 -0.19 -11.97
C SER A 197 7.29 -0.57 -11.98
N MET A 198 6.46 0.12 -11.21
CA MET A 198 5.03 -0.15 -11.07
C MET A 198 4.21 0.87 -11.85
N LYS A 199 3.12 0.43 -12.47
CA LYS A 199 2.17 1.30 -13.18
C LYS A 199 0.85 1.34 -12.43
N PHE A 200 0.43 2.54 -12.08
CA PHE A 200 -0.83 2.82 -11.40
C PHE A 200 -1.86 3.34 -12.40
N ASN A 201 -3.11 2.95 -12.18
CA ASN A 201 -4.29 3.41 -12.90
C ASN A 201 -5.29 3.94 -11.88
N ILE A 202 -5.56 5.23 -11.97
CA ILE A 202 -6.42 5.95 -11.03
C ILE A 202 -7.72 6.27 -11.73
N HIS A 203 -8.80 5.68 -11.23
CA HIS A 203 -10.15 5.91 -11.73
C HIS A 203 -10.72 7.18 -11.09
N VAL A 204 -11.28 8.08 -11.89
CA VAL A 204 -11.94 9.30 -11.41
C VAL A 204 -13.38 9.26 -11.86
N ASN A 205 -14.31 9.26 -10.92
CA ASN A 205 -15.74 9.31 -11.21
C ASN A 205 -16.12 10.71 -11.68
N ILE A 206 -16.96 10.76 -12.72
CA ILE A 206 -17.44 12.01 -13.33
C ILE A 206 -18.95 12.13 -13.13
N LYS A 207 -19.40 13.26 -12.57
CA LYS A 207 -20.81 13.60 -12.30
C LYS A 207 -21.36 14.65 -13.25
#